data_AF-A0A1H0N6K8-F1
#
_entry.id   AF-A0A1H0N6K8-F1
#
_cell.length_a   1.000
_cell.length_b   1.000
_cell.length_c   1.000
_cell.angle_alpha   90.00
_cell.angle_beta   90.00
_cell.angle_gamma   90.00
#
_symmetry.space_group_name_H-M   'P 1'
#
loop_
_entity.id
_entity.type
_entity.pdbx_description
1 polymer ?
#
loop_
_entity_poly.entity_id
_entity_poly.type
_entity_poly.pdbx_seq_one_letter_code
_entity_poly.pdbx_strand_id
1 'polypeptide(L)'
;MLKINKNITLNGVSEIGGVQVVYMSAAISTDGNSNANINKSISNQELYKANKVECRKDMDAFDTEVYEVEDQISKEMEEAAAVTKGGIKNEIN
;
A
#
# COMPACT_ATOMS: atom_id res chain seq x y z
N MET A 1 -28.63 -5.76 1.34
CA MET A 1 -27.76 -4.79 0.64
C MET A 1 -26.33 -5.29 0.78
N LEU A 2 -25.60 -5.43 -0.33
CA LEU A 2 -24.20 -5.85 -0.34
C LEU A 2 -23.32 -4.60 -0.15
N LYS A 3 -22.56 -4.52 0.94
CA LYS A 3 -21.49 -3.53 1.09
C LYS A 3 -20.21 -4.16 0.56
N ILE A 4 -19.69 -3.64 -0.54
CA ILE A 4 -18.40 -4.04 -1.10
C ILE A 4 -17.36 -3.08 -0.52
N ASN A 5 -16.51 -3.59 0.37
CA ASN A 5 -15.32 -2.89 0.82
C ASN A 5 -14.12 -3.52 0.10
N LYS A 6 -13.30 -2.69 -0.52
CA LYS A 6 -12.06 -3.11 -1.18
C LYS A 6 -10.89 -2.62 -0.35
N ASN A 7 -10.05 -3.57 0.05
CA ASN A 7 -8.81 -3.35 0.80
C ASN A 7 -7.71 -4.12 0.08
N ILE A 8 -6.54 -3.49 -0.07
CA ILE A 8 -5.33 -4.09 -0.61
C ILE A 8 -4.36 -4.27 0.55
N THR A 9 -3.99 -5.52 0.83
CA THR A 9 -3.00 -5.83 1.87
C THR A 9 -1.68 -6.22 1.22
N LEU A 10 -0.60 -5.49 1.50
CA LEU A 10 0.77 -5.83 1.13
C LEU A 10 1.48 -6.49 2.31
N ASN A 11 2.25 -7.54 2.04
CA ASN A 11 3.07 -8.22 3.04
C ASN A 11 4.50 -8.30 2.54
N GLY A 12 5.44 -7.76 3.32
CA GLY A 12 6.87 -7.81 3.08
C GLY A 12 7.56 -8.59 4.19
N VAL A 13 8.50 -9.44 3.84
CA VAL A 13 9.31 -10.17 4.81
C VAL A 13 10.78 -9.94 4.46
N SER A 14 11.54 -9.39 5.40
CA SER A 14 12.99 -9.26 5.30
C SER A 14 13.61 -10.52 5.90
N GLU A 15 14.16 -11.37 5.05
CA GLU A 15 14.85 -12.60 5.44
C GLU A 15 16.35 -12.46 5.24
N ILE A 16 17.12 -12.70 6.30
CA ILE A 16 18.58 -12.69 6.21
C ILE A 16 19.06 -14.12 6.45
N GLY A 17 19.64 -14.73 5.42
CA GLY A 17 20.10 -16.12 5.49
C GLY A 17 18.98 -17.14 5.68
N GLY A 18 17.77 -16.86 5.17
CA GLY A 18 16.60 -17.74 5.28
C GLY A 18 15.87 -17.67 6.64
N VAL A 19 16.24 -16.69 7.48
CA VAL A 19 15.55 -16.41 8.74
C VAL A 19 14.83 -15.08 8.61
N GLN A 20 13.52 -15.09 8.87
CA GLN A 20 12.71 -13.88 8.94
C GLN A 20 13.19 -12.97 10.08
N VAL A 21 13.68 -11.78 9.71
CA VAL A 21 14.21 -10.77 10.61
C VAL A 21 13.16 -9.70 10.90
N VAL A 22 12.49 -9.22 9.85
CA VAL A 22 11.45 -8.20 9.94
C VAL A 22 10.24 -8.63 9.13
N TYR A 23 9.07 -8.51 9.74
CA TYR A 23 7.78 -8.63 9.08
C TYR A 23 7.20 -7.24 8.86
N MET A 24 6.68 -7.00 7.68
CA MET A 24 6.04 -5.74 7.28
C MET A 24 4.70 -6.10 6.68
N SER A 25 3.64 -5.42 7.11
CA SER A 25 2.30 -5.57 6.55
C SER A 25 1.70 -4.19 6.40
N ALA A 26 1.15 -3.89 5.23
CA ALA A 26 0.43 -2.65 4.97
C ALA A 26 -0.99 -2.99 4.53
N ALA A 27 -1.97 -2.26 5.02
CA ALA A 27 -3.36 -2.33 4.57
C ALA A 27 -3.78 -0.99 3.98
N ILE A 28 -4.11 -0.97 2.69
CA ILE A 28 -4.50 0.21 1.93
C ILE A 28 -5.97 0.07 1.58
N SER A 29 -6.78 1.01 2.04
CA SER A 29 -8.20 1.03 1.69
C SER A 29 -8.39 1.70 0.33
N THR A 30 -9.18 1.10 -0.56
CA THR A 30 -9.47 1.73 -1.86
C THR A 30 -10.65 2.69 -1.81
N ASP A 31 -11.08 3.09 -0.62
CA ASP A 31 -12.14 4.09 -0.42
C ASP A 31 -11.62 5.53 -0.55
N GLY A 32 -10.31 5.71 -0.74
CA GLY A 32 -9.66 7.01 -0.93
C GLY A 32 -9.69 7.91 0.30
N ASN A 33 -10.16 7.40 1.45
CA ASN A 33 -10.40 8.20 2.65
C ASN A 33 -9.55 7.77 3.84
N SER A 34 -8.81 6.66 3.72
CA SER A 34 -7.92 6.15 4.76
C SER A 34 -6.50 5.99 4.25
N ASN A 35 -5.56 6.59 4.98
CA ASN A 35 -4.12 6.37 4.82
C ASN A 35 -3.79 4.87 4.95
N ALA A 36 -2.76 4.41 4.22
CA ALA A 36 -2.22 3.06 4.39
C ALA A 36 -1.82 2.78 5.86
N ASN A 37 -2.36 1.70 6.43
CA ASN A 37 -1.95 1.23 7.74
C ASN A 37 -0.70 0.35 7.60
N ILE A 38 0.47 0.94 7.78
CA ILE A 38 1.75 0.23 7.75
C ILE A 38 2.09 -0.26 9.16
N ASN A 39 2.28 -1.57 9.29
CA ASN A 39 2.71 -2.23 10.51
C ASN A 39 4.04 -2.96 10.25
N LYS A 40 5.01 -2.76 11.15
CA LYS A 40 6.35 -3.37 11.06
C LYS A 40 6.66 -4.05 12.38
N SER A 41 6.98 -5.34 12.33
CA SER A 41 7.32 -6.15 13.49
C SER A 41 8.68 -6.80 13.31
N ILE A 42 9.58 -6.58 14.27
CA ILE A 42 10.91 -7.17 14.24
C ILE A 42 10.83 -8.54 14.92
N SER A 43 10.91 -9.60 14.13
CA SER A 43 10.88 -10.98 14.61
C SER A 43 12.21 -11.40 15.24
N ASN A 44 13.34 -10.90 14.72
CA ASN A 44 14.67 -11.23 15.24
C ASN A 44 15.52 -9.97 15.43
N GLN A 45 15.62 -9.48 16.66
CA GLN A 45 16.38 -8.27 16.96
C GLN A 45 17.90 -8.45 16.83
N GLU A 46 18.44 -9.65 17.00
CA GLU A 46 19.88 -9.92 16.90
C GLU A 46 20.34 -9.83 15.45
N LEU A 47 19.65 -10.54 14.55
CA LEU A 47 19.89 -10.45 13.11
C LEU A 47 19.60 -9.05 12.57
N TYR A 48 18.55 -8.40 13.07
CA TYR A 48 18.25 -7.01 12.72
C TYR A 48 19.40 -6.09 13.13
N LYS A 49 19.96 -6.27 14.33
CA LYS A 49 21.10 -5.43 14.79
C LYS A 49 22.37 -5.68 13.98
N ALA A 50 22.59 -6.91 13.54
CA ALA A 50 23.71 -7.26 12.66
C ALA A 50 23.53 -6.69 11.23
N ASN A 51 22.30 -6.66 10.72
CA ASN A 51 21.99 -6.29 9.32
C ASN A 51 21.07 -5.05 9.22
N LYS A 52 21.23 -4.09 10.14
CA LYS A 52 20.34 -2.90 10.23
C LYS A 52 20.20 -2.15 8.91
N VAL A 53 21.28 -2.09 8.13
CA VAL A 53 21.32 -1.35 6.87
C VAL A 53 20.40 -2.00 5.84
N GLU A 54 20.44 -3.34 5.71
CA GLU A 54 19.60 -4.07 4.77
C GLU A 54 18.15 -4.05 5.21
N CYS A 55 17.86 -4.35 6.49
CA CYS A 55 16.49 -4.30 6.98
C CYS A 55 15.87 -2.90 6.84
N ARG A 56 16.66 -1.82 6.99
CA ARG A 56 16.17 -0.46 6.73
C ARG A 56 15.89 -0.23 5.25
N LYS A 57 16.76 -0.68 4.35
CA LYS A 57 16.50 -0.61 2.91
C LYS A 57 15.23 -1.37 2.51
N ASP A 58 15.04 -2.57 3.05
CA ASP A 58 13.84 -3.36 2.78
C ASP A 58 12.59 -2.65 3.31
N MET A 59 12.68 -2.04 4.51
CA MET A 59 11.61 -1.24 5.09
C MET A 59 11.26 -0.02 4.24
N ASP A 60 12.27 0.70 3.73
CA ASP A 60 12.08 1.88 2.89
C ASP A 60 11.52 1.50 1.51
N ALA A 61 11.99 0.39 0.92
CA ALA A 61 11.46 -0.15 -0.33
C ALA A 61 10.00 -0.57 -0.17
N PHE A 62 9.67 -1.23 0.94
CA PHE A 62 8.28 -1.58 1.26
C PHE A 62 7.39 -0.34 1.42
N ASP A 63 7.87 0.70 2.09
CA ASP A 63 7.10 1.95 2.22
C ASP A 63 6.88 2.62 0.87
N THR A 64 7.90 2.62 0.01
CA THR A 64 7.80 3.15 -1.35
C THR A 64 6.72 2.44 -2.16
N GLU A 65 6.72 1.11 -2.16
CA GLU A 65 5.69 0.30 -2.84
C GLU A 65 4.29 0.56 -2.29
N VAL A 66 4.15 0.71 -0.97
CA VAL A 66 2.87 1.06 -0.35
C VAL A 66 2.36 2.41 -0.82
N TYR A 67 3.24 3.42 -0.90
CA TYR A 67 2.88 4.74 -1.40
C TYR A 67 2.55 4.73 -2.89
N GLU A 68 3.30 4.00 -3.71
CA GLU A 68 3.00 3.87 -5.15
C GLU A 68 1.62 3.24 -5.38
N VAL A 69 1.28 2.21 -4.60
CA VAL A 69 -0.05 1.59 -4.66
C VAL A 69 -1.13 2.56 -4.16
N GLU A 70 -0.89 3.30 -3.08
CA GLU A 70 -1.83 4.30 -2.57
C GLU A 70 -2.08 5.40 -3.62
N ASP A 71 -1.02 5.93 -4.24
CA ASP A 71 -1.10 6.93 -5.30
C ASP A 71 -1.85 6.39 -6.53
N GLN A 72 -1.56 5.15 -6.93
CA GLN A 72 -2.26 4.53 -8.07
C GLN A 72 -3.76 4.39 -7.79
N ILE A 73 -4.13 3.93 -6.59
CA ILE A 73 -5.54 3.81 -6.18
C ILE A 73 -6.21 5.18 -6.13
N SER A 74 -5.54 6.17 -5.55
CA SER A 74 -6.05 7.54 -5.44
C SER A 74 -6.29 8.14 -6.83
N LYS A 75 -5.35 7.92 -7.75
CA LYS A 75 -5.44 8.36 -9.14
C LYS A 75 -6.54 7.63 -9.92
N GLU A 76 -6.66 6.32 -9.76
CA GLU A 76 -7.76 5.53 -10.34
C GLU A 76 -9.13 6.01 -9.82
N MET A 77 -9.22 6.41 -8.54
CA MET A 77 -10.43 6.97 -7.95
C MET A 77 -10.74 8.37 -8.47
N GLU A 78 -9.75 9.25 -8.64
CA GLU A 78 -9.93 10.55 -9.28
C GLU A 78 -10.37 10.42 -10.74
N GLU A 79 -9.75 9.53 -11.52
CA GLU A 79 -10.14 9.28 -12.91
C GLU A 79 -11.56 8.71 -13.01
N ALA A 80 -11.94 7.77 -12.14
CA ALA A 80 -13.31 7.27 -12.07
C ALA A 80 -14.34 8.37 -11.73
N ALA A 81 -13.97 9.33 -10.87
CA ALA A 81 -14.80 10.48 -10.52
C ALA A 81 -14.88 11.52 -11.65
N ALA A 82 -13.85 11.64 -12.50
CA ALA A 82 -13.83 12.57 -13.62
C ALA A 82 -14.70 12.10 -14.80
N VAL A 83 -14.74 10.78 -15.09
CA VAL A 83 -15.52 10.21 -16.20
C VAL A 83 -17.03 10.45 -16.06
N THR A 84 -17.56 10.55 -14.83
CA THR A 84 -18.99 10.83 -14.61
C THR A 84 -19.42 12.27 -14.85
N LYS A 85 -18.49 13.24 -14.97
CA LYS A 85 -18.83 14.65 -15.28
C LYS A 85 -18.82 14.99 -16.78
N GLY A 86 -18.35 14.09 -17.65
CA GLY A 86 -18.26 14.33 -19.10
C GLY A 86 -19.54 14.08 -19.91
N GLY A 87 -20.59 13.51 -19.31
CA GLY A 87 -21.73 12.94 -20.05
C GLY A 87 -22.91 13.86 -20.38
N ILE A 88 -22.89 15.16 -20.05
CA ILE A 88 -24.05 16.05 -20.30
C ILE A 88 -23.65 17.25 -21.17
N LYS A 89 -23.13 17.01 -22.37
CA LYS A 89 -23.02 18.04 -23.42
C LYS A 89 -23.19 17.44 -24.82
N ASN A 90 -24.33 16.82 -25.10
CA ASN A 90 -24.87 16.60 -26.44
C ASN A 90 -26.34 16.18 -26.19
N GLU A 91 -27.40 16.76 -26.74
CA GLU A 91 -27.63 17.50 -27.97
C GLU A 91 -28.80 18.48 -27.70
N ILE A 92 -28.65 19.74 -28.08
CA ILE A 92 -29.79 20.60 -28.44
C ILE A 92 -29.72 20.78 -29.95
N ASN A 93 -30.52 19.99 -30.67
CA ASN A 93 -30.91 20.22 -32.06
C ASN A 93 -32.42 20.36 -32.09
#